data_AF-A0A0M8PWX0-F1
#
_entry.id   AF-A0A0M8PWX0-F1
#
_cell.length_a   1.000
_cell.length_b   1.000
_cell.length_c   1.000
_cell.angle_alpha   90.00
_cell.angle_beta   90.00
_cell.angle_gamma   90.00
#
_symmetry.space_group_name_H-M   'P 1'
#
loop_
_entity.id
_entity.type
_entity.pdbx_description
1 polymer ?
#
loop_
_entity_poly.entity_id
_entity_poly.type
_entity_poly.pdbx_seq_one_letter_code
_entity_poly.pdbx_strand_id
1 'polypeptide(L)'
;MDKLRNEDVKQLNALALAYMGDAVLEQKVREHLLRAGRVKPNTLHREATRYVSAKAQSMIVHQMMDEGFLTEKELAVFRRGRNAKSGSVPKNTDVQTYRNSSGFEAVLGSLYLLNELERVYAIIAYAIQIIEESKGVSK
;
A
#
# COMPACT_ATOMS: atom_id res chain seq x y z
N MET A 1 4.75 -28.99 -3.91
CA MET A 1 4.63 -27.63 -3.35
C MET A 1 3.37 -27.03 -3.93
N ASP A 2 2.37 -26.80 -3.07
CA ASP A 2 1.04 -26.34 -3.47
C ASP A 2 1.17 -24.97 -4.13
N LYS A 3 0.91 -24.91 -5.44
CA LYS A 3 0.91 -23.64 -6.19
C LYS A 3 -0.40 -22.95 -5.85
N LEU A 4 -0.34 -21.88 -5.06
CA LEU A 4 -1.46 -20.95 -4.89
C LEU A 4 -1.92 -20.50 -6.29
N ARG A 5 -3.10 -20.95 -6.74
CA ARG A 5 -3.62 -20.61 -8.08
C ARG A 5 -4.24 -19.24 -8.05
N ASN A 6 -4.37 -18.60 -9.21
CA ASN A 6 -4.99 -17.28 -9.33
C ASN A 6 -6.44 -17.25 -8.78
N GLU A 7 -7.16 -18.36 -8.88
CA GLU A 7 -8.50 -18.50 -8.29
C GLU A 7 -8.45 -18.49 -6.76
N ASP A 8 -7.46 -19.17 -6.16
CA ASP A 8 -7.27 -19.22 -4.72
C ASP A 8 -6.92 -17.83 -4.16
N VAL A 9 -6.08 -17.07 -4.88
CA VAL A 9 -5.73 -15.67 -4.52
C VAL A 9 -6.98 -14.79 -4.44
N LYS A 10 -7.92 -14.93 -5.39
CA LYS A 10 -9.16 -14.15 -5.39
C LYS A 10 -10.06 -14.46 -4.18
N GLN A 11 -9.94 -15.67 -3.62
CA GLN A 11 -10.69 -16.12 -2.44
C GLN A 11 -9.97 -15.84 -1.12
N LEU A 12 -8.71 -15.40 -1.14
CA LEU A 12 -7.99 -15.07 0.08
C LEU A 12 -8.71 -13.99 0.88
N ASN A 13 -8.66 -14.15 2.20
CA ASN A 13 -9.18 -13.15 3.11
C ASN A 13 -8.39 -11.84 2.94
N ALA A 14 -9.07 -10.71 3.12
CA ALA A 14 -8.49 -9.40 2.82
C ALA A 14 -7.32 -9.04 3.75
N LEU A 15 -7.29 -9.56 4.98
CA LEU A 15 -6.20 -9.32 5.93
C LEU A 15 -4.92 -10.04 5.49
N ALA A 16 -5.01 -11.22 4.90
CA ALA A 16 -3.88 -11.95 4.32
C ALA A 16 -3.33 -11.24 3.09
N LEU A 17 -4.21 -10.65 2.27
CA LEU A 17 -3.78 -9.81 1.15
C LEU A 17 -3.07 -8.54 1.66
N ALA A 18 -3.64 -7.86 2.67
CA ALA A 18 -3.01 -6.70 3.27
C ALA A 18 -1.63 -7.03 3.87
N TYR A 19 -1.51 -8.16 4.57
CA TYR A 19 -0.24 -8.65 5.09
C TYR A 19 0.84 -8.78 4.01
N MET A 20 0.51 -9.32 2.84
CA MET A 20 1.46 -9.40 1.72
C MET A 20 1.76 -8.01 1.14
N GLY A 21 0.73 -7.18 0.96
CA GLY A 21 0.87 -5.85 0.37
C GLY A 21 1.73 -4.90 1.19
N ASP A 22 1.64 -4.96 2.53
CA ASP A 22 2.50 -4.20 3.44
C ASP A 22 3.98 -4.52 3.20
N ALA A 23 4.34 -5.81 3.14
CA ALA A 23 5.71 -6.23 2.85
C ALA A 23 6.21 -5.76 1.47
N VAL A 24 5.35 -5.85 0.45
CA VAL A 24 5.67 -5.39 -0.92
C VAL A 24 5.92 -3.89 -0.96
N LEU A 25 5.07 -3.09 -0.30
CA LEU A 25 5.23 -1.64 -0.21
C LEU A 25 6.52 -1.28 0.55
N GLU A 26 6.74 -1.88 1.72
CA GLU A 26 7.91 -1.64 2.57
C GLU A 26 9.21 -1.92 1.82
N GLN A 27 9.29 -3.07 1.12
CA GLN A 27 10.46 -3.42 0.32
C GLN A 27 10.73 -2.36 -0.77
N LYS A 28 9.71 -1.96 -1.53
CA LYS A 28 9.87 -1.01 -2.64
C LYS A 28 10.21 0.41 -2.17
N VAL A 29 9.64 0.86 -1.05
CA VAL A 29 10.01 2.15 -0.45
C VAL A 29 11.45 2.13 0.04
N ARG A 30 11.88 1.06 0.71
CA ARG A 30 13.28 0.91 1.14
C ARG A 30 14.24 0.89 -0.05
N GLU A 31 13.89 0.17 -1.12
CA GLU A 31 14.66 0.15 -2.36
C GLU A 31 14.78 1.56 -2.96
N HIS A 32 13.68 2.30 -3.07
CA HIS A 32 13.66 3.68 -3.55
C HIS A 32 14.60 4.59 -2.76
N LEU A 33 14.51 4.56 -1.42
CA LEU A 33 15.33 5.40 -0.55
C LEU A 33 16.83 5.10 -0.69
N LEU A 34 17.20 3.82 -0.80
CA LEU A 34 18.58 3.40 -1.02
C LEU A 34 19.10 3.87 -2.39
N ARG A 35 18.29 3.70 -3.44
CA ARG A 35 18.62 4.19 -4.80
C ARG A 35 18.75 5.71 -4.86
N ALA A 36 17.99 6.43 -4.04
CA ALA A 36 18.10 7.88 -3.87
C ALA A 36 19.31 8.32 -3.00
N GLY A 37 20.22 7.40 -2.66
CA GLY A 37 21.46 7.68 -1.92
C GLY A 37 21.28 7.87 -0.41
N ARG A 38 20.12 7.50 0.16
CA ARG A 38 19.92 7.55 1.62
C ARG A 38 20.52 6.31 2.25
N VAL A 39 21.54 6.47 3.10
CA VAL A 39 22.30 5.32 3.65
C VAL A 39 22.37 5.25 5.18
N LYS A 40 21.98 6.32 5.91
CA LYS A 40 22.01 6.32 7.37
C LYS A 40 20.77 5.63 7.95
N PRO A 41 20.88 4.56 8.78
CA PRO A 41 19.73 3.79 9.26
C PRO A 41 18.62 4.62 9.94
N ASN A 42 18.99 5.52 10.87
CA ASN A 42 18.01 6.39 11.55
C ASN A 42 17.29 7.35 10.59
N THR A 43 17.92 7.70 9.46
CA THR A 43 17.29 8.50 8.41
C THR A 43 16.38 7.64 7.54
N LEU A 44 16.81 6.44 7.19
CA LEU A 44 16.02 5.51 6.38
C LEU A 44 14.69 5.17 7.03
N HIS A 45 14.67 4.80 8.31
CA HIS A 45 13.43 4.48 9.00
C HIS A 45 12.47 5.69 9.03
N ARG A 46 12.97 6.86 9.42
CA ARG A 46 12.17 8.09 9.47
C ARG A 46 11.63 8.50 8.09
N GLU A 47 12.43 8.38 7.04
CA GLU A 47 11.98 8.70 5.68
C GLU A 47 10.96 7.67 5.18
N ALA A 48 11.18 6.37 5.43
CA ALA A 48 10.27 5.31 5.02
C ALA A 48 8.86 5.50 5.62
N THR A 49 8.76 5.84 6.91
CA THR A 49 7.48 6.12 7.59
C THR A 49 6.63 7.17 6.88
N ARG A 50 7.24 8.09 6.11
CA ARG A 50 6.51 9.10 5.33
C ARG A 50 5.73 8.52 4.16
N TYR A 51 6.15 7.36 3.65
CA TYR A 51 5.49 6.66 2.56
C TYR A 51 4.57 5.56 3.08
N VAL A 52 5.01 4.82 4.10
CA VAL A 52 4.35 3.57 4.52
C VAL A 52 3.38 3.73 5.70
N SER A 53 3.33 4.88 6.37
CA SER A 53 2.39 5.08 7.48
C SER A 53 0.93 5.01 7.03
N ALA A 54 0.03 4.54 7.88
CA ALA A 54 -1.40 4.46 7.57
C ALA A 54 -2.00 5.80 7.11
N LYS A 55 -1.52 6.92 7.69
CA LYS A 55 -1.91 8.27 7.28
C LYS A 55 -1.47 8.59 5.85
N ALA A 56 -0.23 8.25 5.50
CA ALA A 56 0.28 8.44 4.14
C ALA A 56 -0.49 7.58 3.15
N GLN A 57 -0.67 6.30 3.45
CA GLN A 57 -1.42 5.37 2.59
C GLN A 57 -2.88 5.82 2.39
N SER A 58 -3.56 6.29 3.45
CA SER A 58 -4.92 6.80 3.33
C SER A 58 -5.02 8.06 2.47
N MET A 59 -4.01 8.93 2.49
CA MET A 59 -3.95 10.10 1.61
C MET A 59 -3.73 9.67 0.16
N ILE A 60 -2.74 8.81 -0.09
CA ILE A 60 -2.40 8.26 -1.41
C ILE A 60 -3.62 7.64 -2.06
N VAL A 61 -4.32 6.76 -1.34
CA VAL A 61 -5.44 6.02 -1.93
C VAL A 61 -6.64 6.90 -2.24
N HIS A 62 -6.89 7.95 -1.43
CA HIS A 62 -7.92 8.93 -1.76
C HIS A 62 -7.57 9.70 -3.03
N GLN A 63 -6.33 10.19 -3.17
CA GLN A 63 -5.91 10.88 -4.38
C GLN A 63 -6.00 9.98 -5.62
N MET A 64 -5.57 8.72 -5.52
CA MET A 64 -5.72 7.75 -6.61
C MET A 64 -7.19 7.48 -6.99
N MET A 65 -8.12 7.55 -6.05
CA MET A 65 -9.55 7.41 -6.31
C MET A 65 -10.13 8.64 -6.99
N ASP A 66 -9.78 9.83 -6.50
CA ASP A 66 -10.26 11.11 -7.03
C ASP A 66 -9.83 11.30 -8.50
N GLU A 67 -8.64 10.82 -8.84
CA GLU A 67 -8.08 10.89 -10.20
C GLU A 67 -8.48 9.71 -11.10
N GLY A 68 -9.23 8.74 -10.58
CA GLY A 68 -9.61 7.54 -11.33
C GLY A 68 -8.43 6.64 -11.73
N PHE A 69 -7.33 6.69 -10.98
CA PHE A 69 -6.12 5.91 -11.26
C PHE A 69 -6.33 4.41 -11.05
N LEU A 70 -7.18 4.03 -10.08
CA LEU A 70 -7.51 2.63 -9.77
C LEU A 70 -8.66 2.11 -10.65
N THR A 71 -8.52 0.89 -11.13
CA THR A 71 -9.57 0.19 -11.88
C THR A 71 -10.70 -0.29 -10.96
N GLU A 72 -11.88 -0.59 -11.51
CA GLU A 72 -13.00 -1.14 -10.72
C GLU A 72 -12.66 -2.44 -9.99
N LYS A 73 -11.81 -3.30 -10.58
CA LYS A 73 -11.35 -4.53 -9.93
C LYS A 73 -10.49 -4.23 -8.70
N GLU A 74 -9.58 -3.27 -8.82
CA GLU A 74 -8.72 -2.83 -7.73
C GLU A 74 -9.55 -2.14 -6.63
N LEU A 75 -10.52 -1.31 -7.00
CA LEU A 75 -11.45 -0.68 -6.06
C LEU A 75 -12.31 -1.71 -5.32
N ALA A 76 -12.72 -2.80 -5.96
CA ALA A 76 -13.43 -3.89 -5.30
C ALA A 76 -12.55 -4.58 -4.23
N VAL A 77 -11.27 -4.85 -4.54
CA VAL A 77 -10.30 -5.39 -3.58
C VAL A 77 -10.06 -4.41 -2.44
N PHE A 78 -9.90 -3.12 -2.74
CA PHE A 78 -9.75 -2.06 -1.73
C PHE A 78 -10.93 -2.05 -0.76
N ARG A 79 -12.17 -2.04 -1.27
CA ARG A 79 -13.39 -2.02 -0.44
C ARG A 79 -13.44 -3.26 0.47
N ARG A 80 -13.02 -4.43 -0.03
CA ARG A 80 -12.93 -5.67 0.74
C ARG A 80 -11.90 -5.57 1.87
N GLY A 81 -10.71 -5.02 1.60
CA GLY A 81 -9.68 -4.77 2.62
C GLY A 81 -10.12 -3.77 3.67
N ARG A 82 -10.67 -2.63 3.23
CA ARG A 82 -11.16 -1.54 4.10
C ARG A 82 -12.25 -2.00 5.07
N ASN A 83 -13.11 -2.91 4.63
CA ASN A 83 -14.22 -3.42 5.43
C ASN A 83 -13.86 -4.67 6.25
N ALA A 84 -12.64 -5.20 6.10
CA ALA A 84 -12.20 -6.35 6.88
C ALA A 84 -12.08 -5.97 8.36
N LYS A 85 -12.70 -6.78 9.22
CA LYS A 85 -12.65 -6.55 10.67
C LYS A 85 -11.34 -7.13 11.21
N SER A 86 -10.33 -6.29 11.42
CA SER A 86 -9.22 -6.64 12.30
C SER A 86 -9.76 -6.65 13.74
N GLY A 87 -9.53 -7.72 14.50
CA GLY A 87 -10.09 -7.86 15.85
C GLY A 87 -9.73 -6.71 16.80
N SER A 88 -8.62 -6.01 16.54
CA SER A 88 -8.22 -4.78 17.23
C SER A 88 -7.78 -3.70 16.24
N VAL A 89 -8.07 -2.44 16.59
CA VAL A 89 -7.58 -1.25 15.89
C VAL A 89 -6.46 -0.62 16.74
N PRO A 90 -5.35 -0.15 16.15
CA PRO A 90 -4.30 0.55 16.90
C PRO A 90 -4.86 1.77 17.64
N LYS A 91 -4.49 1.94 18.92
CA LYS A 91 -5.00 3.04 19.78
C LYS A 91 -4.64 4.44 19.29
N ASN A 92 -3.58 4.57 18.48
CA ASN A 92 -3.01 5.85 18.05
C ASN A 92 -3.31 6.18 16.57
N THR A 93 -4.27 5.50 15.94
CA THR A 93 -4.62 5.73 14.54
C THR A 93 -6.13 5.78 14.40
N ASP A 94 -6.62 6.80 13.68
CA ASP A 94 -8.04 6.91 13.37
C ASP A 94 -8.52 5.65 12.61
N VAL A 95 -9.72 5.17 12.96
CA VAL A 95 -10.26 3.91 12.46
C VAL A 95 -10.41 3.95 10.93
N GLN A 96 -10.82 5.08 10.35
CA GLN A 96 -10.97 5.20 8.90
C GLN A 96 -9.60 5.19 8.22
N THR A 97 -8.63 5.91 8.78
CA THR A 97 -7.24 5.94 8.28
C THR A 97 -6.64 4.54 8.24
N TYR A 98 -6.78 3.77 9.33
CA TYR A 98 -6.29 2.40 9.40
C TYR A 98 -7.00 1.48 8.41
N ARG A 99 -8.33 1.59 8.28
CA ARG A 99 -9.09 0.80 7.30
C ARG A 99 -8.67 1.11 5.86
N ASN A 100 -8.44 2.38 5.55
CA ASN A 100 -8.00 2.79 4.23
C ASN A 100 -6.60 2.24 3.91
N SER A 101 -5.66 2.26 4.86
CA SER A 101 -4.35 1.65 4.64
C SER A 101 -4.44 0.15 4.41
N SER A 102 -5.22 -0.58 5.22
CA SER A 102 -5.45 -2.02 5.00
C SER A 102 -6.14 -2.32 3.66
N GLY A 103 -7.02 -1.43 3.20
CA GLY A 103 -7.61 -1.50 1.86
C GLY A 103 -6.55 -1.37 0.76
N PHE A 104 -5.65 -0.39 0.89
CA PHE A 104 -4.57 -0.16 -0.08
C PHE A 104 -3.57 -1.33 -0.12
N GLU A 105 -3.14 -1.80 1.05
CA GLU A 105 -2.28 -2.98 1.18
C GLU A 105 -2.93 -4.22 0.54
N ALA A 106 -4.24 -4.43 0.73
CA ALA A 106 -4.94 -5.56 0.12
C ALA A 106 -4.91 -5.53 -1.42
N VAL A 107 -4.95 -4.33 -2.04
CA VAL A 107 -4.80 -4.19 -3.49
C VAL A 107 -3.42 -4.63 -3.94
N LEU A 108 -2.36 -4.11 -3.29
CA LEU A 108 -0.97 -4.46 -3.61
C LEU A 108 -0.72 -5.96 -3.45
N GLY A 109 -1.19 -6.54 -2.34
CA GLY A 109 -1.04 -7.97 -2.08
C GLY A 109 -1.78 -8.85 -3.09
N SER A 110 -2.99 -8.45 -3.49
CA SER A 110 -3.75 -9.17 -4.53
C SER A 110 -3.03 -9.17 -5.86
N LEU A 111 -2.59 -8.01 -6.34
CA LEU A 111 -1.88 -7.88 -7.62
C LEU A 111 -0.55 -8.63 -7.59
N TYR A 112 0.20 -8.53 -6.49
CA TYR A 112 1.47 -9.22 -6.32
C TYR A 112 1.30 -10.75 -6.38
N LEU A 113 0.33 -11.30 -5.66
CA LEU A 113 0.06 -12.75 -5.64
C LEU A 113 -0.52 -13.26 -6.97
N LEU A 114 -1.14 -12.40 -7.78
CA LEU A 114 -1.56 -12.69 -9.15
C LEU A 114 -0.42 -12.53 -10.18
N ASN A 115 0.79 -12.19 -9.73
CA ASN A 115 1.97 -11.92 -10.56
C ASN A 115 1.78 -10.74 -11.53
N GLU A 116 0.91 -9.78 -11.20
CA GLU A 116 0.67 -8.55 -11.97
C GLU A 116 1.69 -7.44 -11.56
N LEU A 117 2.98 -7.78 -11.62
CA LEU A 117 4.05 -6.97 -11.03
C LEU A 117 4.21 -5.57 -11.66
N GLU A 118 3.98 -5.45 -12.97
CA GLU A 118 4.02 -4.15 -13.65
C GLU A 118 3.01 -3.17 -13.04
N ARG A 119 1.79 -3.65 -12.74
CA ARG A 119 0.75 -2.83 -12.14
C ARG A 119 1.07 -2.49 -10.68
N VAL A 120 1.62 -3.44 -9.91
CA VAL A 120 2.14 -3.18 -8.56
C VAL A 120 3.16 -2.05 -8.58
N TYR A 121 4.12 -2.09 -9.51
CA TYR A 121 5.17 -1.09 -9.60
C TYR A 121 4.64 0.27 -10.05
N ALA A 122 3.67 0.30 -10.96
CA ALA A 122 3.00 1.55 -11.35
C ALA A 122 2.28 2.21 -10.17
N ILE A 123 1.53 1.43 -9.36
CA ILE A 123 0.84 1.95 -8.17
C ILE A 123 1.85 2.49 -7.15
N ILE A 124 2.92 1.75 -6.86
CA ILE A 124 3.92 2.18 -5.87
C ILE A 124 4.71 3.40 -6.36
N ALA A 125 5.09 3.44 -7.64
CA ALA A 125 5.75 4.61 -8.22
C ALA A 125 4.87 5.85 -8.09
N TYR A 126 3.56 5.72 -8.36
CA TYR A 126 2.63 6.82 -8.22
C TYR A 126 2.42 7.24 -6.75
N ALA A 127 2.34 6.27 -5.83
CA ALA A 127 2.31 6.54 -4.40
C ALA A 127 3.55 7.34 -3.93
N ILE A 128 4.74 7.01 -4.44
CA ILE A 128 5.97 7.73 -4.15
C ILE A 128 5.90 9.17 -4.68
N GLN A 129 5.44 9.34 -5.93
CA GLN A 129 5.28 10.66 -6.55
C GLN A 129 4.37 11.57 -5.73
N ILE A 130 3.20 11.10 -5.31
CA ILE A 130 2.25 11.85 -4.45
C ILE A 130 2.94 12.37 -3.17
N ILE A 131 3.72 11.52 -2.50
CA ILE A 131 4.43 11.89 -1.28
C ILE A 131 5.57 12.88 -1.55
N GLU A 132 6.24 12.80 -2.70
CA GLU A 132 7.31 13.72 -3.06
C GLU A 132 6.79 15.10 -3.51
N GLU A 133 5.67 15.14 -4.22
CA GLU A 133 5.00 16.38 -4.61
C GLU A 133 4.42 17.11 -3.41
N SER A 134 3.78 16.40 -2.47
CA SER A 134 3.29 17.01 -1.22
C SER A 134 4.42 17.64 -0.37
N LYS A 135 5.66 17.17 -0.51
CA LYS A 135 6.85 17.82 0.10
C LYS A 135 7.29 19.08 -0.68
N GLY A 136 7.15 19.08 -2.01
CA GLY A 136 7.52 20.19 -2.88
C GLY A 136 6.63 21.43 -2.74
N VAL A 137 5.36 21.25 -2.37
CA VAL A 137 4.40 22.36 -2.11
C VAL A 137 4.68 23.08 -0.78
N SER A 138 5.54 22.52 0.09
CA SER A 138 5.91 23.12 1.38
C SER A 138 7.18 23.98 1.34
N LYS A 139 7.53 24.56 0.19
CA LYS A 139 8.65 25.51 0.05
C LYS A 139 8.17 26.89 -0.41
#